data_AF-A0A172UTT6-F1
#
_entry.id   AF-A0A172UTT6-F1
#
_cell.length_a   1.000
_cell.length_b   1.000
_cell.length_c   1.000
_cell.angle_alpha   90.00
_cell.angle_beta   90.00
_cell.angle_gamma   90.00
#
_symmetry.space_group_name_H-M   'P 1'
#
loop_
_entity.id
_entity.type
_entity.pdbx_description
1 polymer ?
#
loop_
_entity_poly.entity_id
_entity_poly.type
_entity_poly.pdbx_seq_one_letter_code
_entity_poly.pdbx_strand_id
1 'polypeptide(L)'
;MLAGGVAVVCAMVPGAPSAQADRVEPVPIYGYYDVLIDFAKQTFNGVPTPMKPVTYPTVFVTQCDVDGCVARMDNSDDQARNPAAPLEFEYRWNNARWETSGEQPYLCDRTNPTSGVPAIRSDYWIPDADGGFHGERTLVVAGTGCPGEGPGTHWVPISLKPIDPPPS
;
A
#
# COMPACT_ATOMS: atom_id res chain seq x y z
N MET A 1 -37.05 -39.05 46.64
CA MET A 1 -36.69 -38.35 45.41
C MET A 1 -36.11 -37.01 45.80
N LEU A 2 -34.79 -36.82 45.69
CA LEU A 2 -34.11 -35.53 45.89
C LEU A 2 -33.22 -35.33 44.65
N ALA A 3 -33.61 -34.37 43.81
CA ALA A 3 -32.90 -34.01 42.59
C ALA A 3 -31.80 -33.00 42.93
N GLY A 4 -30.54 -33.37 42.67
CA GLY A 4 -29.39 -32.47 42.75
C GLY A 4 -29.22 -31.71 41.44
N GLY A 5 -29.27 -30.38 41.48
CA GLY A 5 -29.04 -29.50 40.33
C GLY A 5 -27.54 -29.32 40.06
N VAL A 6 -27.16 -29.43 38.79
CA VAL A 6 -25.80 -29.15 38.30
C VAL A 6 -25.71 -27.67 37.94
N ALA A 7 -24.79 -26.94 38.57
CA ALA A 7 -24.47 -25.56 38.19
C ALA A 7 -23.36 -25.54 37.12
N VAL A 8 -23.66 -24.96 35.96
CA VAL A 8 -22.69 -24.71 34.89
C VAL A 8 -22.03 -23.35 35.13
N VAL A 9 -20.70 -23.35 35.27
CA VAL A 9 -19.90 -22.12 35.39
C VAL A 9 -19.32 -21.80 34.01
N CYS A 10 -19.80 -20.72 33.37
CA CYS A 10 -19.18 -20.17 32.17
C CYS A 10 -17.88 -19.45 32.53
N ALA A 11 -16.75 -19.99 32.08
CA ALA A 11 -15.46 -19.29 32.12
C ALA A 11 -15.43 -18.22 31.02
N MET A 12 -15.41 -16.94 31.42
CA MET A 12 -15.14 -15.85 30.48
C MET A 12 -13.64 -15.82 30.19
N VAL A 13 -13.26 -16.04 28.92
CA VAL A 13 -11.89 -15.86 28.45
C VAL A 13 -11.66 -14.36 28.26
N PRO A 14 -10.75 -13.70 29.02
CA PRO A 14 -10.41 -12.32 28.73
C PRO A 14 -9.72 -12.25 27.36
N GLY A 15 -10.28 -11.44 26.46
CA GLY A 15 -9.65 -11.13 25.17
C GLY A 15 -8.26 -10.53 25.40
N ALA A 16 -7.29 -10.95 24.58
CA ALA A 16 -5.95 -10.41 24.63
C ALA A 16 -6.01 -8.89 24.38
N PRO A 17 -5.32 -8.06 25.17
CA PRO A 17 -5.21 -6.64 24.88
C PRO A 17 -4.47 -6.48 23.54
N SER A 18 -5.12 -5.87 22.55
CA SER A 18 -4.44 -5.32 21.39
C SER A 18 -3.60 -4.13 21.87
N ALA A 19 -2.33 -4.38 22.16
CA ALA A 19 -1.38 -3.33 22.45
C ALA A 19 -1.02 -2.62 21.14
N GLN A 20 -1.88 -1.71 20.67
CA GLN A 20 -1.38 -0.58 19.89
C GLN A 20 -0.68 0.32 20.91
N ALA A 21 0.61 0.09 21.11
CA ALA A 21 1.43 1.09 21.77
C ALA A 21 1.28 2.36 20.95
N ASP A 22 0.74 3.44 21.54
CA ASP A 22 0.83 4.79 20.99
C ASP A 22 2.31 5.11 20.86
N ARG A 23 2.90 4.70 19.74
CA ARG A 23 4.26 5.06 19.40
C ARG A 23 4.22 6.52 18.99
N VAL A 24 4.97 7.33 19.72
CA VAL A 24 5.22 8.74 19.35
C VAL A 24 5.94 8.81 18.00
N GLU A 25 6.76 7.80 17.67
CA GLU A 25 7.53 7.72 16.42
C GLU A 25 7.05 6.54 15.53
N PRO A 26 6.85 6.74 14.22
CA PRO A 26 6.36 5.69 13.34
C PRO A 26 7.20 4.42 13.34
N VAL A 27 6.60 3.30 12.94
CA VAL A 27 7.38 2.15 12.49
C VAL A 27 8.02 2.52 11.14
N PRO A 28 9.36 2.64 11.06
CA PRO A 28 10.02 3.08 9.82
C PRO A 28 9.88 2.03 8.72
N ILE A 29 9.71 2.48 7.47
CA ILE A 29 9.90 1.63 6.29
C ILE A 29 11.36 1.78 5.87
N TYR A 30 12.18 0.75 6.10
CA TYR A 30 13.63 0.85 5.90
C TYR A 30 14.22 -0.46 5.40
N GLY A 31 15.00 -0.39 4.33
CA GLY A 31 15.64 -1.55 3.71
C GLY A 31 14.95 -1.99 2.42
N TYR A 32 15.21 -3.23 2.01
CA TYR A 32 14.69 -3.79 0.77
C TYR A 32 13.37 -4.51 0.99
N TYR A 33 12.43 -4.30 0.08
CA TYR A 33 11.11 -4.93 0.11
C TYR A 33 10.71 -5.41 -1.28
N ASP A 34 10.02 -6.56 -1.32
CA ASP A 34 9.15 -6.89 -2.43
C ASP A 34 7.86 -6.08 -2.32
N VAL A 35 7.60 -5.23 -3.31
CA VAL A 35 6.33 -4.53 -3.47
C VAL A 35 5.39 -5.39 -4.30
N LEU A 36 4.34 -5.90 -3.69
CA LEU A 36 3.22 -6.52 -4.40
C LEU A 36 2.17 -5.48 -4.72
N ILE A 37 1.76 -5.41 -5.98
CA ILE A 37 0.53 -4.76 -6.41
C ILE A 37 -0.46 -5.83 -6.84
N ASP A 38 -1.50 -6.04 -6.04
CA ASP A 38 -2.45 -7.14 -6.20
C ASP A 38 -3.55 -6.79 -7.21
N PHE A 39 -3.14 -6.63 -8.47
CA PHE A 39 -4.04 -6.32 -9.58
C PHE A 39 -5.15 -7.36 -9.79
N ALA A 40 -5.04 -8.57 -9.22
CA ALA A 40 -6.13 -9.54 -9.25
C ALA A 40 -7.35 -9.06 -8.45
N LYS A 41 -7.18 -8.07 -7.56
CA LYS A 41 -8.24 -7.43 -6.78
C LYS A 41 -8.52 -5.99 -7.22
N GLN A 42 -8.00 -5.55 -8.37
CA GLN A 42 -8.23 -4.20 -8.85
C GLN A 42 -9.73 -3.95 -9.09
N THR A 43 -10.17 -2.73 -8.79
CA THR A 43 -11.47 -2.22 -9.23
C THR A 43 -11.32 -0.91 -10.00
N PHE A 44 -12.31 -0.59 -10.84
CA PHE A 44 -12.54 0.73 -11.40
C PHE A 44 -13.92 1.21 -10.95
N ASN A 45 -13.98 2.33 -10.22
CA ASN A 45 -15.21 2.84 -9.59
C ASN A 45 -15.98 1.76 -8.78
N GLY A 46 -15.24 0.88 -8.10
CA GLY A 46 -15.79 -0.23 -7.32
C GLY A 46 -16.22 -1.45 -8.12
N VAL A 47 -16.20 -1.40 -9.46
CA VAL A 47 -16.44 -2.56 -10.33
C VAL A 47 -15.14 -3.34 -10.49
N PRO A 48 -15.10 -4.67 -10.22
CA PRO A 48 -13.90 -5.46 -10.39
C PRO A 48 -13.35 -5.45 -11.83
N THR A 49 -12.05 -5.17 -11.97
CA THR A 49 -11.30 -5.17 -13.22
C THR A 49 -9.98 -5.96 -13.04
N PRO A 50 -10.04 -7.26 -12.75
CA PRO A 50 -8.88 -8.04 -12.34
C PRO A 50 -7.84 -8.17 -13.48
N MET A 51 -6.57 -8.07 -13.13
CA MET A 51 -5.42 -8.31 -14.03
C MET A 51 -4.36 -9.15 -13.32
N LYS A 52 -3.29 -9.52 -14.04
CA LYS A 52 -2.16 -10.25 -13.45
C LYS A 52 -1.47 -9.39 -12.37
N PRO A 53 -1.32 -9.88 -11.12
CA PRO A 53 -0.52 -9.22 -10.08
C PRO A 53 0.93 -9.03 -10.52
N VAL A 54 1.60 -8.04 -9.93
CA VAL A 54 3.02 -7.78 -10.17
C VAL A 54 3.73 -7.60 -8.85
N THR A 55 4.91 -8.20 -8.74
CA THR A 55 5.84 -8.04 -7.63
C THR A 55 7.18 -7.54 -8.18
N TYR A 56 7.79 -6.58 -7.50
CA TYR A 56 9.14 -6.09 -7.82
C TYR A 56 9.87 -5.67 -6.55
N PRO A 57 11.20 -5.86 -6.48
CA PRO A 57 12.00 -5.36 -5.37
C PRO A 57 12.18 -3.84 -5.47
N THR A 58 12.24 -3.16 -4.34
CA THR A 58 12.70 -1.76 -4.23
C THR A 58 13.38 -1.53 -2.87
N VAL A 59 13.96 -0.36 -2.68
CA VAL A 59 14.53 0.10 -1.42
C VAL A 59 13.72 1.26 -0.85
N PHE A 60 13.53 1.22 0.47
CA PHE A 60 12.96 2.30 1.26
C PHE A 60 13.99 2.87 2.23
N VAL A 61 13.97 4.19 2.40
CA VAL A 61 14.76 4.91 3.42
C VAL A 61 13.83 5.81 4.20
N THR A 62 13.76 5.60 5.53
CA THR A 62 13.08 6.52 6.45
C THR A 62 14.08 7.45 7.11
N GLN A 63 13.78 8.75 7.11
CA GLN A 63 14.50 9.78 7.85
C GLN A 63 13.51 10.52 8.77
N CYS A 64 13.91 10.74 10.01
CA CYS A 64 13.12 11.46 11.00
C CYS A 64 13.92 12.66 11.52
N ASP A 65 13.29 13.82 11.59
CA ASP A 65 13.82 15.04 12.19
C ASP A 65 12.75 15.73 13.06
N VAL A 66 12.99 17.01 13.39
CA VAL A 66 12.08 17.80 14.22
C VAL A 66 10.72 18.08 13.56
N ASP A 67 10.64 18.00 12.23
CA ASP A 67 9.43 18.24 11.43
C ASP A 67 8.64 16.95 11.17
N GLY A 68 9.15 15.81 11.63
CA GLY A 68 8.52 14.50 11.55
C GLY A 68 9.35 13.49 10.76
N CYS A 69 8.71 12.43 10.31
CA CYS A 69 9.37 11.38 9.54
C CYS A 69 8.88 11.33 8.09
N VAL A 70 9.82 11.07 7.17
CA VAL A 70 9.59 10.85 5.75
C VAL A 70 10.22 9.53 5.33
N ALA A 71 9.44 8.65 4.71
CA ALA A 71 9.93 7.46 4.03
C ALA A 71 10.01 7.71 2.52
N ARG A 72 11.12 7.32 1.90
CA ARG A 72 11.42 7.52 0.48
C ARG A 72 11.52 6.16 -0.20
N MET A 73 10.77 5.95 -1.27
CA MET A 73 10.78 4.73 -2.09
C MET A 73 11.44 4.99 -3.44
N ASP A 74 12.49 4.25 -3.77
CA ASP A 74 13.07 4.31 -5.11
C ASP A 74 12.09 3.81 -6.20
N ASN A 75 12.00 4.56 -7.29
CA ASN A 75 11.18 4.24 -8.46
C ASN A 75 11.96 4.40 -9.78
N SER A 76 13.28 4.29 -9.75
CA SER A 76 14.11 4.50 -10.95
C SER A 76 13.84 3.43 -12.02
N ASP A 77 13.58 2.19 -11.59
CA ASP A 77 13.33 1.07 -12.50
C ASP A 77 12.01 1.22 -13.28
N ASP A 78 11.04 1.97 -12.74
CA ASP A 78 9.77 2.20 -13.41
C ASP A 78 9.90 3.18 -14.59
N GLN A 79 11.00 3.94 -14.68
CA GLN A 79 11.19 4.97 -15.69
C GLN A 79 11.20 4.41 -17.12
N ALA A 80 11.68 3.18 -17.32
CA ALA A 80 11.63 2.54 -18.63
C ALA A 80 10.18 2.29 -19.11
N ARG A 81 9.27 2.06 -18.18
CA ARG A 81 7.86 1.75 -18.44
C ARG A 81 6.97 3.00 -18.38
N ASN A 82 7.25 3.91 -17.46
CA ASN A 82 6.50 5.14 -17.22
C ASN A 82 7.46 6.33 -17.01
N PRO A 83 8.06 6.88 -18.08
CA PRO A 83 9.08 7.95 -17.97
C PRO A 83 8.59 9.26 -17.35
N ALA A 84 7.29 9.42 -17.17
CA ALA A 84 6.67 10.59 -16.55
C ALA A 84 6.26 10.33 -15.08
N ALA A 85 6.57 9.15 -14.53
CA ALA A 85 6.42 8.89 -13.11
C ALA A 85 7.55 9.58 -12.31
N PRO A 86 7.31 9.95 -11.04
CA PRO A 86 8.37 10.39 -10.14
C PRO A 86 9.50 9.36 -10.06
N LEU A 87 10.75 9.83 -9.94
CA LEU A 87 11.91 8.95 -9.68
C LEU A 87 11.85 8.32 -8.29
N GLU A 88 11.07 8.91 -7.39
CA GLU A 88 10.93 8.48 -6.02
C GLU A 88 9.55 8.89 -5.48
N PHE A 89 9.02 8.13 -4.53
CA PHE A 89 7.83 8.51 -3.77
C PHE A 89 8.19 8.86 -2.33
N GLU A 90 7.77 10.04 -1.89
CA GLU A 90 7.86 10.47 -0.50
C GLU A 90 6.56 10.14 0.23
N TYR A 91 6.68 9.43 1.34
CA TYR A 91 5.61 9.09 2.24
C TYR A 91 5.76 9.83 3.56
N ARG A 92 4.68 10.44 4.04
CA ARG A 92 4.63 11.13 5.33
C ARG A 92 3.82 10.32 6.32
N TRP A 93 4.24 10.31 7.58
CA TRP A 93 3.47 9.66 8.63
C TRP A 93 2.20 10.45 8.97
N ASN A 94 1.07 9.77 9.00
CA ASN A 94 -0.23 10.31 9.39
C ASN A 94 -0.92 9.35 10.37
N ASN A 95 -0.65 9.53 11.67
CA ASN A 95 -1.39 8.97 12.82
C ASN A 95 -1.73 7.47 12.80
N ALA A 96 -1.00 6.65 12.04
CA ALA A 96 -1.02 5.17 12.03
C ALA A 96 -0.43 4.59 10.73
N ARG A 97 -0.34 5.42 9.68
CA ARG A 97 0.08 4.96 8.35
C ARG A 97 0.98 5.97 7.66
N TRP A 98 1.79 5.47 6.76
CA TRP A 98 2.55 6.25 5.79
C TRP A 98 1.65 6.60 4.61
N GLU A 99 1.63 7.85 4.14
CA GLU A 99 0.78 8.30 3.04
C GLU A 99 1.59 9.08 1.99
N THR A 100 1.25 8.90 0.72
CA THR A 100 1.77 9.72 -0.39
C THR A 100 0.64 10.07 -1.35
N SER A 101 0.75 11.21 -2.03
CA SER A 101 -0.13 11.58 -3.14
C SER A 101 0.59 12.50 -4.10
N GLY A 102 0.40 12.31 -5.40
CA GLY A 102 1.05 13.13 -6.41
C GLY A 102 0.64 12.78 -7.83
N GLU A 103 1.06 13.63 -8.77
CA GLU A 103 0.86 13.38 -10.19
C GLU A 103 1.68 12.16 -10.64
N GLN A 104 1.01 11.23 -11.29
CA GLN A 104 1.65 10.12 -11.99
C GLN A 104 0.70 9.64 -13.09
N PRO A 105 1.13 9.64 -14.36
CA PRO A 105 0.27 9.13 -15.43
C PRO A 105 -0.14 7.67 -15.19
N TYR A 106 -1.44 7.40 -15.38
CA TYR A 106 -1.96 6.04 -15.41
C TYR A 106 -1.81 5.49 -16.82
N LEU A 107 -1.11 4.37 -16.97
CA LEU A 107 -0.96 3.73 -18.29
C LEU A 107 -2.16 2.82 -18.56
N CYS A 108 -2.99 3.18 -19.53
CA CYS A 108 -4.13 2.36 -19.95
C CYS A 108 -3.68 0.99 -20.51
N ASP A 109 -2.49 0.95 -21.10
CA ASP A 109 -1.76 -0.28 -21.42
C ASP A 109 -0.41 -0.25 -20.69
N ARG A 110 -0.25 -1.18 -19.74
CA ARG A 110 0.85 -1.16 -18.78
C ARG A 110 2.24 -1.29 -19.38
N THR A 111 2.37 -1.84 -20.58
CA THR A 111 3.65 -2.00 -21.29
C THR A 111 3.87 -0.92 -22.34
N ASN A 112 2.89 -0.04 -22.56
CA ASN A 112 2.97 1.04 -23.54
C ASN A 112 3.06 2.41 -22.84
N PRO A 113 4.23 3.06 -22.79
CA PRO A 113 4.41 4.37 -22.14
C PRO A 113 3.57 5.48 -22.79
N THR A 114 3.17 5.32 -24.05
CA THR A 114 2.36 6.31 -24.78
C THR A 114 0.87 6.24 -24.45
N SER A 115 0.45 5.24 -23.67
CA SER A 115 -0.94 5.07 -23.23
C SER A 115 -1.29 5.85 -21.96
N GLY A 116 -0.37 6.69 -21.48
CA GLY A 116 -0.53 7.45 -20.24
C GLY A 116 -1.65 8.48 -20.32
N VAL A 117 -2.54 8.46 -19.32
CA VAL A 117 -3.56 9.49 -19.09
C VAL A 117 -3.25 10.24 -17.79
N PRO A 118 -3.60 11.54 -17.68
CA PRO A 118 -3.38 12.30 -16.45
C PRO A 118 -4.10 11.66 -15.26
N ALA A 119 -3.35 11.45 -14.18
CA ALA A 119 -3.90 10.88 -12.95
C ALA A 119 -3.16 11.39 -11.71
N ILE A 120 -3.88 11.38 -10.58
CA ILE A 120 -3.31 11.51 -9.25
C ILE A 120 -3.23 10.13 -8.65
N ARG A 121 -2.02 9.69 -8.31
CA ARG A 121 -1.80 8.47 -7.54
C ARG A 121 -1.75 8.82 -6.06
N SER A 122 -2.40 8.01 -5.23
CA SER A 122 -2.20 8.04 -3.78
C SER A 122 -2.02 6.63 -3.24
N ASP A 123 -1.07 6.45 -2.33
CA ASP A 123 -0.83 5.19 -1.65
C ASP A 123 -0.81 5.43 -0.14
N TYR A 124 -1.12 4.39 0.63
CA TYR A 124 -0.75 4.35 2.05
C TYR A 124 -0.21 2.99 2.48
N TRP A 125 0.56 2.97 3.56
CA TRP A 125 1.14 1.76 4.18
C TRP A 125 0.89 1.72 5.69
N ILE A 126 0.40 0.60 6.18
CA ILE A 126 0.17 0.29 7.59
C ILE A 126 1.15 -0.82 7.99
N PRO A 127 1.92 -0.66 9.08
CA PRO A 127 2.87 -1.67 9.52
C PRO A 127 2.18 -2.94 10.02
N ASP A 128 2.73 -4.09 9.63
CA ASP A 128 2.36 -5.40 10.13
C ASP A 128 3.30 -5.88 11.24
N ALA A 129 2.86 -6.88 12.01
CA ALA A 129 3.63 -7.43 13.13
C ALA A 129 4.87 -8.23 12.68
N ASP A 130 4.93 -8.67 11.43
CA ASP A 130 6.02 -9.45 10.84
C ASP A 130 7.10 -8.58 10.17
N GLY A 131 7.00 -7.25 10.31
CA GLY A 131 7.89 -6.28 9.67
C GLY A 131 7.52 -5.93 8.23
N GLY A 132 6.47 -6.56 7.69
CA GLY A 132 5.83 -6.15 6.45
C GLY A 132 4.93 -4.92 6.62
N PHE A 133 4.33 -4.53 5.50
CA PHE A 133 3.30 -3.49 5.47
C PHE A 133 2.18 -3.89 4.52
N HIS A 134 0.95 -3.50 4.84
CA HIS A 134 -0.18 -3.59 3.92
C HIS A 134 -0.74 -2.20 3.63
N GLY A 135 -1.43 -2.07 2.51
CA GLY A 135 -1.86 -0.77 2.04
C GLY A 135 -2.84 -0.82 0.88
N GLU A 136 -3.17 0.36 0.40
CA GLU A 136 -3.96 0.54 -0.80
C GLU A 136 -3.32 1.59 -1.69
N ARG A 137 -3.49 1.40 -3.00
CA ARG A 137 -3.16 2.37 -4.04
C ARG A 137 -4.44 2.78 -4.76
N THR A 138 -4.55 4.08 -4.97
CA THR A 138 -5.58 4.68 -5.83
C THR A 138 -4.92 5.46 -6.95
N LEU A 139 -5.56 5.44 -8.12
CA LEU A 139 -5.23 6.30 -9.26
C LEU A 139 -6.53 6.95 -9.73
N VAL A 140 -6.64 8.25 -9.48
CA VAL A 140 -7.78 9.06 -9.91
C VAL A 140 -7.45 9.64 -11.27
N VAL A 141 -8.08 9.08 -12.30
CA VAL A 141 -7.94 9.47 -13.70
C VAL A 141 -8.90 10.60 -14.03
N ALA A 142 -8.39 11.66 -14.62
CA ALA A 142 -9.18 12.84 -15.02
C ALA A 142 -9.39 12.89 -16.56
N GLY A 143 -10.13 13.90 -17.02
CA GLY A 143 -10.32 14.16 -18.45
C GLY A 143 -11.07 13.05 -19.17
N THR A 144 -10.55 12.62 -20.32
CA THR A 144 -11.16 11.54 -21.13
C THR A 144 -10.89 10.15 -20.56
N GLY A 145 -9.92 10.01 -19.65
CA GLY A 145 -9.45 8.75 -19.12
C GLY A 145 -9.08 7.70 -20.17
N CYS A 146 -9.09 6.43 -19.76
CA CYS A 146 -8.72 5.33 -20.64
C CYS A 146 -9.83 5.01 -21.65
N PRO A 147 -9.48 4.52 -22.85
CA PRO A 147 -10.46 4.15 -23.87
C PRO A 147 -11.51 3.17 -23.32
N GLY A 148 -12.78 3.58 -23.33
CA GLY A 148 -13.91 2.77 -22.85
C GLY A 148 -14.22 2.89 -21.36
N GLU A 149 -13.37 3.54 -20.56
CA GLU A 149 -13.57 3.72 -19.12
C GLU A 149 -14.01 5.14 -18.76
N GLY A 150 -13.41 6.16 -19.39
CA GLY A 150 -13.63 7.56 -18.99
C GLY A 150 -12.84 7.94 -17.72
N PRO A 151 -13.14 9.10 -17.10
CA PRO A 151 -12.56 9.47 -15.81
C PRO A 151 -13.11 8.59 -14.69
N GLY A 152 -12.30 8.36 -13.66
CA GLY A 152 -12.70 7.51 -12.53
C GLY A 152 -11.53 7.13 -11.65
N THR A 153 -11.77 6.21 -10.72
CA THR A 153 -10.76 5.78 -9.75
C THR A 153 -10.46 4.31 -9.92
N HIS A 154 -9.21 4.00 -10.23
CA HIS A 154 -8.68 2.65 -10.02
C HIS A 154 -8.28 2.51 -8.56
N TRP A 155 -8.62 1.39 -7.96
CA TRP A 155 -8.21 1.02 -6.62
C TRP A 155 -7.59 -0.37 -6.63
N VAL A 156 -6.49 -0.56 -5.90
CA VAL A 156 -5.80 -1.85 -5.82
C VAL A 156 -5.12 -2.03 -4.45
N PRO A 157 -5.20 -3.21 -3.82
CA PRO A 157 -4.41 -3.53 -2.64
C PRO A 157 -2.93 -3.64 -2.97
N ILE A 158 -2.10 -3.22 -2.01
CA ILE A 158 -0.64 -3.30 -2.11
C ILE A 158 -0.08 -3.86 -0.81
N SER A 159 1.09 -4.52 -0.89
CA SER A 159 1.82 -4.96 0.32
C SER A 159 3.32 -4.91 0.11
N LEU A 160 4.05 -4.75 1.22
CA LEU A 160 5.50 -4.80 1.30
C LEU A 160 5.91 -6.03 2.09
N LYS A 161 6.80 -6.83 1.54
CA LYS A 161 7.43 -7.94 2.26
C LYS A 161 8.94 -7.71 2.36
N PRO A 162 9.55 -7.74 3.56
CA PRO A 162 10.99 -7.57 3.69
C PRO A 162 11.75 -8.64 2.90
N ILE A 163 12.84 -8.23 2.25
CA ILE A 163 13.76 -9.13 1.54
C ILE A 163 15.21 -8.76 1.90
N ASP A 164 16.13 -9.69 1.65
CA ASP A 164 17.56 -9.38 1.70
C ASP A 164 17.94 -8.42 0.55
N PRO A 165 19.02 -7.64 0.70
CA PRO A 165 19.55 -6.82 -0.40
C PRO A 165 19.75 -7.67 -1.66
N PRO A 166 19.34 -7.17 -2.85
CA PRO A 166 19.63 -7.83 -4.11
C PRO A 166 21.14 -8.04 -4.28
N PRO A 167 21.58 -9.14 -4.95
CA PRO A 167 22.99 -9.34 -5.25
C PRO A 167 23.56 -8.16 -6.05
N SER A 168 24.74 -7.69 -5.66
CA SER A 168 25.52 -6.66 -6.38
C SER A 168 26.10 -7.16 -7.69
#